data_AF-B8GB50-F1
#
_entry.id   AF-B8GB50-F1
#
_cell.length_a   1.000
_cell.length_b   1.000
_cell.length_c   1.000
_cell.angle_alpha   90.00
_cell.angle_beta   90.00
_cell.angle_gamma   90.00
#
_symmetry.space_group_name_H-M   'P 1'
#
loop_
_entity.id
_entity.type
_entity.pdbx_description
1 polymer ?
#
loop_
_entity_poly.entity_id
_entity_poly.type
_entity_poly.pdbx_seq_one_letter_code
_entity_poly.pdbx_strand_id
1 'polypeptide(L)'
;MTWDYFVFLVQNTEQETLARPEGLSGGFVDEVSVQFCKGDNKDNKEDARNRYMQHASGTLNLISQTSQASQTSQASQTLQIKPTFTSLPSATWLAFQVNFELLTPWYSKDDRVFHLLDNPVRKDRVFGVPFMAASSWKGMLRWVCRMQAGLREHLEKQGGKMDDWRDPDWILHLFGNEKGEGEEFSRGALVLYPTWFDKIGFEVINPHSRERRAGTQPIYYEVVPGRRPKGNNSDKYEKGGKGTLSLLYAPWPGMKPAANPQDVIPKLLEAVEKLLTTYGISAKRTVGWGTAKITEWRAFHKTHGSSTQKQSRNDLWQDIQSWLS
;
A
#
# COMPACT_ATOMS: atom_id res chain seq x y z
N MET A 1 22.58 -0.57 5.21
CA MET A 1 22.32 0.85 4.93
C MET A 1 20.81 1.02 4.91
N THR A 2 20.22 1.35 6.04
CA THR A 2 18.77 1.60 6.21
C THR A 2 18.60 3.10 6.31
N TRP A 3 18.11 3.74 5.23
CA TRP A 3 17.83 5.17 5.23
C TRP A 3 16.38 5.39 5.62
N ASP A 4 16.12 6.28 6.58
CA ASP A 4 14.78 6.83 6.79
C ASP A 4 14.69 8.17 6.07
N TYR A 5 14.14 8.14 4.85
CA TYR A 5 14.13 9.31 3.97
C TYR A 5 13.28 10.46 4.51
N PHE A 6 12.25 10.18 5.31
CA PHE A 6 11.45 11.25 5.93
C PHE A 6 12.24 11.99 7.00
N VAL A 7 13.01 11.28 7.81
CA VAL A 7 13.92 11.90 8.79
C VAL A 7 15.00 12.72 8.08
N PHE A 8 15.58 12.18 7.01
CA PHE A 8 16.59 12.87 6.21
C PHE A 8 16.09 14.18 5.58
N LEU A 9 14.87 14.19 5.01
CA LEU A 9 14.31 15.42 4.42
C LEU A 9 14.15 16.56 5.43
N VAL A 10 13.98 16.23 6.71
CA VAL A 10 13.74 17.20 7.77
C VAL A 10 15.06 17.71 8.36
N GLN A 11 16.09 16.87 8.39
CA GLN A 11 17.45 17.22 8.82
C GLN A 11 18.17 18.23 7.91
N ASN A 12 17.63 18.60 6.74
CA ASN A 12 18.18 19.63 5.85
C ASN A 12 17.96 21.08 6.33
N THR A 13 17.55 21.28 7.58
CA THR A 13 17.51 22.59 8.24
C THR A 13 18.39 22.49 9.49
N GLU A 14 19.47 23.26 9.52
CA GLU A 14 20.57 23.29 10.51
C GLU A 14 20.24 22.72 11.92
N GLN A 15 20.91 21.63 12.36
CA GLN A 15 21.83 21.59 13.53
C GLN A 15 22.14 20.19 14.14
N GLU A 16 23.25 20.20 14.91
CA GLU A 16 23.81 19.25 15.88
C GLU A 16 24.42 17.92 15.39
N THR A 17 25.72 17.96 15.14
CA THR A 17 26.59 16.79 15.04
C THR A 17 26.81 16.19 16.44
N LEU A 18 25.85 15.40 16.93
CA LEU A 18 26.03 14.65 18.17
C LEU A 18 27.10 13.56 17.99
N ALA A 19 28.03 13.48 18.95
CA ALA A 19 29.04 12.43 19.01
C ALA A 19 28.38 11.04 18.91
N ARG A 20 28.79 10.26 17.90
CA ARG A 20 28.31 8.90 17.70
C ARG A 20 28.84 8.04 18.86
N PRO A 21 28.01 7.20 19.50
CA PRO A 21 28.49 6.32 20.57
C PRO A 21 29.64 5.45 20.04
N GLU A 22 30.79 5.51 20.70
CA GLU A 22 31.90 4.59 20.45
C GLU A 22 31.44 3.18 20.80
N GLY A 23 31.12 2.37 19.79
CA GLY A 23 30.64 0.99 19.98
C GLY A 23 29.59 0.55 18.96
N LEU A 24 28.88 1.47 18.32
CA LEU A 24 28.02 1.13 17.18
C LEU A 24 28.87 1.16 15.90
N SER A 25 29.43 0.01 15.54
CA SER A 25 30.24 -0.18 14.34
C SER A 25 29.52 0.38 13.09
N GLY A 26 30.03 1.51 12.60
CA GLY A 26 29.87 2.00 11.22
C GLY A 26 28.46 2.28 10.74
N GLY A 27 27.89 3.47 11.03
CA GLY A 27 26.90 4.16 10.18
C GLY A 27 25.67 3.38 9.65
N PHE A 28 25.36 2.22 10.23
CA PHE A 28 24.39 1.27 9.68
C PHE A 28 23.00 1.39 10.29
N VAL A 29 22.93 1.97 11.49
CA VAL A 29 21.73 2.08 12.34
C VAL A 29 21.05 3.42 12.06
N ASP A 30 19.74 3.40 11.77
CA ASP A 30 18.96 4.62 11.54
C ASP A 30 18.83 5.47 12.82
N GLU A 31 18.56 6.76 12.66
CA GLU A 31 18.52 7.69 13.81
C GLU A 31 17.44 7.31 14.83
N VAL A 32 16.30 6.80 14.39
CA VAL A 32 15.20 6.38 15.27
C VAL A 32 15.67 5.27 16.20
N SER A 33 16.40 4.30 15.66
CA SER A 33 17.01 3.21 16.42
C SER A 33 18.11 3.72 17.37
N VAL A 34 18.91 4.70 16.96
CA VAL A 34 19.93 5.31 17.84
C VAL A 34 19.27 6.04 19.01
N GLN A 35 18.22 6.83 18.76
CA GLN A 35 17.47 7.55 19.79
C GLN A 35 16.76 6.57 20.74
N PHE A 36 16.24 5.46 20.23
CA PHE A 36 15.67 4.39 21.05
C PHE A 36 16.70 3.84 22.04
N CYS A 37 17.92 3.54 21.58
CA CYS A 37 18.98 2.98 22.43
C CYS A 37 19.59 4.01 23.39
N LYS A 38 19.60 5.30 23.04
CA LYS A 38 20.10 6.38 23.93
C LYS A 38 19.10 6.78 25.01
N GLY A 39 17.82 6.46 24.84
CA GLY A 39 16.74 6.83 25.75
C GLY A 39 16.66 5.95 26.99
N ASP A 40 17.72 5.78 27.77
CA ASP A 40 17.70 4.90 28.96
C ASP A 40 16.78 5.40 30.09
N ASN A 41 16.35 6.67 30.04
CA ASN A 41 15.40 7.26 31.00
C ASN A 41 14.01 7.47 30.37
N LYS A 42 12.92 7.27 31.14
CA LYS A 42 11.53 7.33 30.62
C LYS A 42 11.20 8.68 29.98
N ASP A 43 11.56 9.78 30.62
CA ASP A 43 11.30 11.14 30.12
C ASP A 43 12.01 11.39 28.79
N ASN A 44 13.24 10.87 28.63
CA ASN A 44 14.00 10.96 27.38
C ASN A 44 13.33 10.19 26.22
N LYS A 45 12.63 9.08 26.49
CA LYS A 45 11.92 8.32 25.44
C LYS A 45 10.70 9.07 24.92
N GLU A 46 9.94 9.71 25.82
CA GLU A 46 8.77 10.49 25.41
C GLU A 46 9.18 11.71 24.60
N ASP A 47 10.22 12.41 25.02
CA ASP A 47 10.77 13.56 24.29
C ASP A 47 11.35 13.15 22.93
N ALA A 48 12.07 12.02 22.85
CA ALA A 48 12.55 11.49 21.59
C ALA A 48 11.39 11.14 20.63
N ARG A 49 10.34 10.49 21.14
CA ARG A 49 9.13 10.19 20.37
C ARG A 49 8.43 11.45 19.88
N ASN A 50 8.24 12.44 20.75
CA ASN A 50 7.57 13.70 20.40
C ASN A 50 8.35 14.46 19.32
N ARG A 51 9.67 14.54 19.46
CA ARG A 51 10.55 15.11 18.42
C ARG A 51 10.42 14.33 17.10
N TYR A 52 10.50 13.00 17.14
CA TYR A 52 10.32 12.18 15.94
C TYR A 52 8.97 12.46 15.25
N MET A 53 7.88 12.52 16.02
CA MET A 53 6.54 12.78 15.46
C MET A 53 6.41 14.17 14.83
N GLN A 54 7.04 15.18 15.44
CA GLN A 54 7.06 16.55 14.91
C GLN A 54 7.86 16.63 13.60
N HIS A 55 8.96 15.91 13.51
CA HIS A 55 9.86 15.97 12.36
C HIS A 55 9.42 15.04 11.21
N ALA A 56 9.10 13.76 11.48
CA ALA A 56 8.81 12.79 10.43
C ALA A 56 7.47 13.00 9.69
N SER A 57 6.56 13.82 10.23
CA SER A 57 5.30 14.16 9.58
C SER A 57 5.56 14.95 8.30
N GLY A 58 5.17 14.43 7.14
CA GLY A 58 5.49 15.12 5.90
C GLY A 58 4.89 14.50 4.64
N THR A 59 5.09 15.21 3.53
CA THR A 59 4.74 14.76 2.17
C THR A 59 6.00 14.63 1.32
N LEU A 60 6.15 13.50 0.64
CA LEU A 60 7.18 13.24 -0.36
C LEU A 60 6.68 13.56 -1.76
N ASN A 61 7.56 14.08 -2.59
CA ASN A 61 7.34 14.16 -4.02
C ASN A 61 7.78 12.85 -4.69
N LEU A 62 6.89 11.87 -4.76
CA LEU A 62 7.09 10.65 -5.57
C LEU A 62 6.73 10.97 -7.05
N ILE A 63 7.64 10.79 -8.01
CA ILE A 63 7.32 11.01 -9.43
C ILE A 63 6.26 10.00 -9.90
N SER A 64 5.17 10.54 -10.45
CA SER A 64 4.36 9.88 -11.47
C SER A 64 4.90 10.31 -12.84
N GLN A 65 5.29 9.36 -13.69
CA GLN A 65 5.60 9.64 -15.09
C GLN A 65 4.31 10.07 -15.82
N THR A 66 3.90 11.32 -15.66
CA THR A 66 2.88 11.98 -16.49
C THR A 66 3.21 13.47 -16.54
N SER A 67 3.78 13.86 -17.68
CA SER A 67 3.84 15.21 -18.25
C SER A 67 4.89 16.20 -17.74
N GLN A 68 5.86 16.43 -18.63
CA GLN A 68 6.76 17.59 -18.80
C GLN A 68 7.62 18.00 -17.60
N ALA A 69 8.91 17.67 -17.73
CA ALA A 69 10.00 18.25 -16.96
C ALA A 69 10.03 19.78 -17.15
N SER A 70 9.41 20.51 -16.23
CA SER A 70 9.76 21.91 -16.02
C SER A 70 11.03 21.95 -15.18
N GLN A 71 12.07 22.54 -15.76
CA GLN A 71 13.36 22.76 -15.13
C GLN A 71 13.19 23.63 -13.88
N THR A 72 13.29 23.05 -12.69
CA THR A 72 13.61 23.78 -11.47
C THR A 72 14.88 23.19 -10.86
N SER A 73 15.91 24.01 -10.89
CA SER A 73 17.28 23.77 -10.44
C SER A 73 17.35 23.76 -8.91
N GLN A 74 16.92 22.69 -8.28
CA GLN A 74 17.47 22.19 -7.01
C GLN A 74 17.37 20.66 -7.06
N ALA A 75 18.48 19.96 -6.81
CA ALA A 75 18.61 18.51 -6.94
C ALA A 75 17.75 17.77 -5.89
N SER A 76 16.43 17.76 -6.08
CA SER A 76 15.51 16.85 -5.40
C SER A 76 15.71 15.48 -6.06
N GLN A 77 16.60 14.66 -5.50
CA GLN A 77 16.83 13.29 -5.97
C GLN A 77 15.49 12.56 -6.02
N THR A 78 14.98 12.32 -7.23
CA THR A 78 13.62 11.85 -7.39
C THR A 78 13.58 10.35 -7.59
N LEU A 79 12.90 9.65 -6.69
CA LEU A 79 12.84 8.20 -6.70
C LEU A 79 11.75 7.71 -7.66
N GLN A 80 12.14 7.03 -8.74
CA GLN A 80 11.21 6.31 -9.62
C GLN A 80 10.91 4.93 -9.02
N ILE A 81 9.88 4.84 -8.18
CA ILE A 81 9.55 3.60 -7.43
C ILE A 81 8.35 2.85 -8.03
N LYS A 82 7.82 3.29 -9.18
CA LYS A 82 6.65 2.67 -9.83
C LYS A 82 7.07 1.87 -11.06
N PRO A 83 6.49 0.69 -11.32
CA PRO A 83 6.75 -0.03 -12.57
C PRO A 83 6.25 0.80 -13.75
N THR A 84 7.03 0.86 -14.81
CA THR A 84 6.64 1.50 -16.07
C THR A 84 6.13 0.45 -17.04
N PHE A 85 4.94 0.67 -17.60
CA PHE A 85 4.28 -0.25 -18.55
C PHE A 85 4.25 0.30 -19.98
N THR A 86 5.21 1.17 -20.32
CA THR A 86 5.29 1.81 -21.66
C THR A 86 5.53 0.80 -22.78
N SER A 87 6.20 -0.32 -22.50
CA SER A 87 6.40 -1.41 -23.45
C SER A 87 6.11 -2.76 -22.81
N LEU A 88 5.00 -3.39 -23.22
CA LEU A 88 4.69 -4.76 -22.81
C LEU A 88 5.32 -5.77 -23.79
N PRO A 89 5.96 -6.85 -23.29
CA PRO A 89 6.58 -7.87 -24.15
C PRO A 89 5.60 -8.59 -25.08
N SER A 90 4.40 -8.91 -24.58
CA SER A 90 3.40 -9.69 -25.30
C SER A 90 2.15 -8.86 -25.60
N ALA A 91 1.50 -9.14 -26.73
CA ALA A 91 0.19 -8.59 -27.08
C ALA A 91 -0.96 -9.26 -26.30
N THR A 92 -0.72 -10.41 -25.67
CA THR A 92 -1.70 -11.08 -24.79
C THR A 92 -1.70 -10.52 -23.37
N TRP A 93 -0.78 -9.61 -23.05
CA TRP A 93 -0.62 -9.06 -21.72
C TRP A 93 -1.35 -7.73 -21.60
N LEU A 94 -1.90 -7.49 -20.41
CA LEU A 94 -2.51 -6.23 -20.02
C LEU A 94 -1.90 -5.76 -18.73
N ALA A 95 -1.54 -4.49 -18.66
CA ALA A 95 -1.12 -3.86 -17.40
C ALA A 95 -2.16 -2.83 -16.97
N PHE A 96 -2.30 -2.66 -15.66
CA PHE A 96 -3.21 -1.68 -15.08
C PHE A 96 -2.50 -0.91 -13.98
N GLN A 97 -2.80 0.39 -13.92
CA GLN A 97 -2.44 1.26 -12.81
C GLN A 97 -3.68 1.98 -12.29
N VAL A 98 -3.94 1.84 -11.00
CA VAL A 98 -5.06 2.48 -10.32
C VAL A 98 -4.50 3.45 -9.30
N ASN A 99 -4.67 4.74 -9.55
CA ASN A 99 -4.26 5.79 -8.64
C ASN A 99 -5.39 6.05 -7.64
N PHE A 100 -5.03 6.22 -6.37
CA PHE A 100 -5.99 6.44 -5.30
C PHE A 100 -5.44 7.39 -4.23
N GLU A 101 -6.36 8.07 -3.54
CA GLU A 101 -6.12 8.89 -2.34
C GLU A 101 -6.78 8.18 -1.15
N LEU A 102 -6.03 7.96 -0.06
CA LEU A 102 -6.57 7.39 1.17
C LEU A 102 -7.60 8.34 1.80
N LEU A 103 -8.79 7.81 2.08
CA LEU A 103 -9.83 8.51 2.82
C LEU A 103 -9.65 8.32 4.33
N THR A 104 -9.24 7.12 4.74
CA THR A 104 -8.94 6.78 6.13
C THR A 104 -7.48 6.32 6.25
N PRO A 105 -6.89 6.37 7.46
CA PRO A 105 -5.49 6.03 7.67
C PRO A 105 -5.15 4.63 7.19
N TRP A 106 -3.96 4.45 6.62
CA TRP A 106 -3.41 3.14 6.30
C TRP A 106 -2.29 2.79 7.27
N TYR A 107 -2.31 1.55 7.76
CA TYR A 107 -1.30 1.03 8.67
C TYR A 107 -0.98 -0.42 8.31
N SER A 108 0.30 -0.72 8.27
CA SER A 108 0.85 -2.07 8.34
C SER A 108 2.01 -1.98 9.31
N LYS A 109 2.15 -2.93 10.23
CA LYS A 109 3.20 -2.90 11.24
C LYS A 109 4.57 -3.16 10.60
N ASP A 110 5.57 -2.36 10.96
CA ASP A 110 6.98 -2.66 10.66
C ASP A 110 7.55 -3.69 11.64
N ASP A 111 8.53 -4.48 11.18
CA ASP A 111 9.20 -5.51 11.96
C ASP A 111 10.45 -4.95 12.70
N ARG A 112 10.74 -3.65 12.59
CA ARG A 112 11.84 -3.02 13.32
C ARG A 112 11.63 -3.12 14.83
N VAL A 113 12.58 -3.76 15.50
CA VAL A 113 12.58 -3.98 16.96
C VAL A 113 12.92 -2.69 17.72
N PHE A 114 13.86 -1.90 17.21
CA PHE A 114 14.35 -0.68 17.86
C PHE A 114 13.66 0.55 17.26
N HIS A 115 12.46 0.87 17.75
CA HIS A 115 11.68 2.00 17.24
C HIS A 115 11.08 2.81 18.39
N LEU A 116 11.01 4.14 18.24
CA LEU A 116 10.49 5.06 19.25
C LEU A 116 8.98 4.94 19.49
N LEU A 117 8.27 4.36 18.52
CA LEU A 117 6.83 4.05 18.58
C LEU A 117 6.63 2.53 18.63
N ASP A 118 5.64 2.09 19.39
CA ASP A 118 5.24 0.67 19.49
C ASP A 118 4.63 0.14 18.18
N ASN A 119 4.06 1.03 17.38
CA ASN A 119 3.37 0.74 16.14
C ASN A 119 3.96 1.55 14.98
N PRO A 120 5.20 1.25 14.57
CA PRO A 120 5.80 1.84 13.38
C PRO A 120 5.04 1.40 12.13
N VAL A 121 4.92 2.31 11.16
CA VAL A 121 4.38 1.96 9.85
C VAL A 121 5.44 1.22 9.05
N ARG A 122 5.03 0.20 8.30
CA ARG A 122 5.92 -0.58 7.45
C ARG A 122 6.57 0.30 6.39
N LYS A 123 7.89 0.39 6.42
CA LYS A 123 8.70 1.15 5.47
C LYS A 123 9.56 0.24 4.61
N ASP A 124 9.83 0.69 3.39
CA ASP A 124 10.82 0.07 2.52
C ASP A 124 12.20 0.13 3.17
N ARG A 125 12.99 -0.94 3.07
CA ARG A 125 14.28 -1.03 3.77
C ARG A 125 15.33 -0.09 3.18
N VAL A 126 15.25 0.17 1.88
CA VAL A 126 16.24 0.96 1.14
C VAL A 126 15.93 2.44 1.31
N PHE A 127 14.67 2.82 1.09
CA PHE A 127 14.26 4.22 1.05
C PHE A 127 13.61 4.72 2.34
N GLY A 128 13.19 3.84 3.26
CA GLY A 128 12.48 4.27 4.47
C GLY A 128 11.13 4.93 4.18
N VAL A 129 10.53 4.64 3.02
CA VAL A 129 9.24 5.18 2.60
C VAL A 129 8.15 4.15 2.93
N PRO A 130 6.99 4.56 3.49
CA PRO A 130 5.90 3.64 3.75
C PRO A 130 5.47 2.94 2.47
N PHE A 131 5.34 1.62 2.54
CA PHE A 131 4.99 0.84 1.36
C PHE A 131 4.10 -0.34 1.70
N MET A 132 3.26 -0.67 0.75
CA MET A 132 2.44 -1.86 0.74
C MET A 132 3.06 -2.90 -0.19
N ALA A 133 3.38 -4.07 0.35
CA ALA A 133 4.00 -5.15 -0.40
C ALA A 133 3.05 -5.75 -1.46
N ALA A 134 3.62 -6.21 -2.57
CA ALA A 134 2.90 -6.94 -3.62
C ALA A 134 2.15 -8.18 -3.09
N SER A 135 2.74 -8.89 -2.11
CA SER A 135 2.11 -10.05 -1.46
C SER A 135 0.84 -9.67 -0.70
N SER A 136 0.84 -8.53 -0.01
CA SER A 136 -0.34 -8.02 0.70
C SER A 136 -1.47 -7.67 -0.28
N TRP A 137 -1.13 -7.04 -1.41
CA TRP A 137 -2.10 -6.81 -2.49
C TRP A 137 -2.66 -8.12 -3.02
N LYS A 138 -1.80 -9.11 -3.33
CA LYS A 138 -2.21 -10.42 -3.83
C LYS A 138 -3.20 -11.10 -2.87
N GLY A 139 -2.86 -11.15 -1.58
CA GLY A 139 -3.69 -11.80 -0.58
C GLY A 139 -5.06 -11.14 -0.44
N MET A 140 -5.10 -9.81 -0.36
CA MET A 140 -6.37 -9.09 -0.21
C MET A 140 -7.23 -9.15 -1.48
N LEU A 141 -6.64 -9.02 -2.67
CA LEU A 141 -7.40 -9.16 -3.92
C LEU A 141 -7.94 -10.58 -4.09
N ARG A 142 -7.14 -11.62 -3.79
CA ARG A 142 -7.66 -13.00 -3.81
C ARG A 142 -8.84 -13.16 -2.85
N TRP A 143 -8.73 -12.59 -1.65
CA TRP A 143 -9.83 -12.60 -0.68
C TRP A 143 -11.08 -11.87 -1.18
N VAL A 144 -10.95 -10.70 -1.83
CA VAL A 144 -12.11 -10.01 -2.42
C VAL A 144 -12.71 -10.80 -3.57
N CYS A 145 -11.89 -11.41 -4.44
CA CYS A 145 -12.37 -12.30 -5.49
C CYS A 145 -13.14 -13.50 -4.91
N ARG A 146 -12.67 -14.08 -3.80
CA ARG A 146 -13.39 -15.14 -3.08
C ARG A 146 -14.72 -14.65 -2.53
N MET A 147 -14.76 -13.45 -1.96
CA MET A 147 -16.01 -12.82 -1.50
C MET A 147 -17.01 -12.62 -2.65
N GLN A 148 -16.54 -12.20 -3.83
CA GLN A 148 -17.39 -12.12 -5.03
C GLN A 148 -17.89 -13.49 -5.51
N ALA A 149 -17.10 -14.55 -5.30
CA ALA A 149 -17.44 -15.91 -5.70
C ALA A 149 -18.36 -16.65 -4.71
N GLY A 150 -18.79 -15.99 -3.62
CA GLY A 150 -19.70 -16.58 -2.65
C GLY A 150 -19.04 -17.17 -1.40
N LEU A 151 -17.81 -16.73 -1.08
CA LEU A 151 -17.12 -17.20 0.13
C LEU A 151 -17.91 -16.89 1.41
N ARG A 152 -18.64 -15.78 1.44
CA ARG A 152 -19.42 -15.39 2.61
C ARG A 152 -20.50 -16.42 2.91
N GLU A 153 -21.25 -16.81 1.90
CA GLU A 153 -22.33 -17.80 1.98
C GLU A 153 -21.78 -19.17 2.38
N HIS A 154 -20.59 -19.53 1.92
CA HIS A 154 -19.88 -20.73 2.36
C HIS A 154 -19.55 -20.69 3.85
N LEU A 155 -18.92 -19.59 4.31
CA LEU A 155 -18.56 -19.41 5.71
C LEU A 155 -19.80 -19.41 6.62
N GLU A 156 -20.91 -18.79 6.19
CA GLU A 156 -22.17 -18.79 6.95
C GLU A 156 -22.74 -20.21 7.09
N LYS A 157 -22.65 -21.05 6.05
CA LYS A 157 -23.11 -22.45 6.09
C LYS A 157 -22.19 -23.38 6.89
N GLN A 158 -20.88 -23.15 6.84
CA GLN A 158 -19.85 -24.01 7.46
C GLN A 158 -19.37 -23.50 8.84
N GLY A 159 -20.12 -22.58 9.47
CA GLY A 159 -19.78 -22.08 10.81
C GLY A 159 -18.46 -21.32 10.88
N GLY A 160 -18.10 -20.60 9.82
CA GLY A 160 -16.88 -19.80 9.71
C GLY A 160 -15.63 -20.58 9.30
N LYS A 161 -15.77 -21.86 8.92
CA LYS A 161 -14.65 -22.70 8.47
C LYS A 161 -14.45 -22.60 6.96
N MET A 162 -13.19 -22.64 6.54
CA MET A 162 -12.78 -22.70 5.14
C MET A 162 -12.76 -24.14 4.59
N ASP A 163 -13.12 -25.13 5.42
CA ASP A 163 -13.15 -26.54 5.02
C ASP A 163 -14.03 -26.70 3.76
N ASP A 164 -13.55 -27.52 2.83
CA ASP A 164 -14.17 -27.79 1.51
C ASP A 164 -14.34 -26.57 0.58
N TRP A 165 -13.81 -25.39 0.94
CA TRP A 165 -13.77 -24.26 0.01
C TRP A 165 -12.78 -24.53 -1.11
N ARG A 166 -13.25 -24.50 -2.35
CA ARG A 166 -12.40 -24.56 -3.54
C ARG A 166 -12.53 -23.28 -4.34
N ASP A 167 -11.38 -22.64 -4.59
CA ASP A 167 -11.36 -21.46 -5.45
C ASP A 167 -11.87 -21.83 -6.86
N PRO A 168 -12.82 -21.07 -7.42
CA PRO A 168 -13.23 -21.24 -8.81
C PRO A 168 -12.06 -21.10 -9.78
N ASP A 169 -12.18 -21.74 -10.94
CA ASP A 169 -11.13 -21.78 -11.98
C ASP A 169 -10.62 -20.39 -12.38
N TRP A 170 -11.48 -19.37 -12.43
CA TRP A 170 -11.07 -18.01 -12.76
C TRP A 170 -10.22 -17.34 -11.66
N ILE A 171 -10.42 -17.69 -10.39
CA ILE A 171 -9.57 -17.22 -9.28
C ILE A 171 -8.22 -17.94 -9.34
N LEU A 172 -8.23 -19.26 -9.53
CA LEU A 172 -7.01 -20.05 -9.69
C LEU A 172 -6.20 -19.60 -10.91
N HIS A 173 -6.86 -19.24 -12.01
CA HIS A 173 -6.24 -18.66 -13.20
C HIS A 173 -5.47 -17.38 -12.87
N LEU A 174 -6.04 -16.49 -12.05
CA LEU A 174 -5.39 -15.24 -11.65
C LEU A 174 -4.26 -15.47 -10.65
N PHE A 175 -4.51 -16.23 -9.58
CA PHE A 175 -3.63 -16.25 -8.41
C PHE A 175 -2.73 -17.49 -8.29
N GLY A 176 -3.05 -18.57 -9.01
CA GLY A 176 -2.45 -19.90 -8.86
C GLY A 176 -3.07 -20.69 -7.71
N ASN A 177 -2.64 -21.94 -7.53
CA ASN A 177 -3.04 -22.78 -6.40
C ASN A 177 -2.29 -22.41 -5.11
N GLU A 178 -2.86 -22.76 -3.95
CA GLU A 178 -2.13 -22.63 -2.68
C GLU A 178 -1.02 -23.70 -2.58
N LYS A 179 0.03 -23.38 -1.82
CA LYS A 179 1.12 -24.33 -1.60
C LYS A 179 0.55 -25.56 -0.87
N GLY A 180 0.58 -26.72 -1.51
CA GLY A 180 0.16 -27.99 -0.90
C GLY A 180 -1.22 -28.52 -1.33
N GLU A 181 -1.97 -27.79 -2.17
CA GLU A 181 -3.28 -28.26 -2.67
C GLU A 181 -3.18 -29.20 -3.90
N GLY A 182 -1.97 -29.45 -4.44
CA GLY A 182 -1.78 -30.37 -5.57
C GLY A 182 -0.32 -30.75 -5.83
N GLU A 183 -0.10 -31.81 -6.61
CA GLU A 183 1.23 -32.29 -7.02
C GLU A 183 1.92 -31.35 -8.03
N GLU A 184 1.15 -30.56 -8.78
CA GLU A 184 1.65 -29.56 -9.73
C GLU A 184 1.40 -28.13 -9.22
N PHE A 185 2.47 -27.37 -9.08
CA PHE A 185 2.44 -25.98 -8.65
C PHE A 185 2.05 -25.08 -9.83
N SER A 186 0.80 -24.63 -9.88
CA SER A 186 0.31 -23.72 -10.91
C SER A 186 0.51 -22.28 -10.46
N ARG A 187 1.44 -21.56 -11.11
CA ARG A 187 1.50 -20.10 -10.98
C ARG A 187 0.19 -19.51 -11.54
N GLY A 188 -0.22 -18.34 -11.06
CA GLY A 188 -1.32 -17.58 -11.65
C GLY A 188 -0.84 -16.55 -12.69
N ALA A 189 -1.74 -16.08 -13.55
CA ALA A 189 -1.47 -15.06 -14.57
C ALA A 189 -1.31 -13.64 -14.02
N LEU A 190 -1.60 -13.38 -12.74
CA LEU A 190 -1.57 -12.05 -12.15
C LEU A 190 -0.25 -11.79 -11.40
N VAL A 191 0.46 -10.75 -11.84
CA VAL A 191 1.64 -10.20 -11.17
C VAL A 191 1.25 -8.86 -10.53
N LEU A 192 1.58 -8.69 -9.25
CA LEU A 192 1.32 -7.46 -8.52
C LEU A 192 2.63 -6.81 -8.12
N TYR A 193 2.62 -5.48 -8.06
CA TYR A 193 3.77 -4.70 -7.66
C TYR A 193 3.52 -4.01 -6.32
N PRO A 194 4.57 -3.69 -5.55
CA PRO A 194 4.41 -2.92 -4.33
C PRO A 194 3.92 -1.49 -4.63
N THR A 195 3.31 -0.87 -3.63
CA THR A 195 2.84 0.52 -3.69
C THR A 195 3.55 1.32 -2.62
N TRP A 196 4.21 2.41 -3.01
CA TRP A 196 4.79 3.37 -2.08
C TRP A 196 3.84 4.53 -1.87
N PHE A 197 3.76 5.00 -0.63
CA PHE A 197 2.94 6.14 -0.25
C PHE A 197 3.78 7.40 -0.12
N ASP A 198 3.15 8.53 -0.43
CA ASP A 198 3.78 9.85 -0.44
C ASP A 198 3.71 10.56 0.92
N LYS A 199 3.17 9.95 1.98
CA LYS A 199 2.99 10.62 3.27
C LYS A 199 3.28 9.73 4.46
N ILE A 200 3.80 10.33 5.52
CA ILE A 200 3.80 9.80 6.89
C ILE A 200 3.02 10.76 7.78
N GLY A 201 2.26 10.19 8.69
CA GLY A 201 1.61 10.91 9.77
C GLY A 201 1.41 10.01 10.97
N PHE A 202 0.72 10.53 11.97
CA PHE A 202 0.49 9.81 13.22
C PHE A 202 -1.00 9.79 13.56
N GLU A 203 -1.41 8.73 14.23
CA GLU A 203 -2.75 8.53 14.79
C GLU A 203 -2.63 8.08 16.24
N VAL A 204 -3.57 8.49 17.07
CA VAL A 204 -3.63 8.11 18.47
C VAL A 204 -4.97 7.45 18.74
N ILE A 205 -4.93 6.22 19.24
CA ILE A 205 -6.12 5.52 19.71
C ILE A 205 -6.03 5.48 21.23
N ASN A 206 -7.01 6.06 21.91
CA ASN A 206 -7.12 5.97 23.37
C ASN A 206 -8.27 5.02 23.74
N PRO A 207 -8.01 3.74 24.08
CA PRO A 207 -9.06 2.83 24.51
C PRO A 207 -9.71 3.34 25.81
N HIS A 208 -11.03 3.34 25.85
CA HIS A 208 -11.78 3.75 27.04
C HIS A 208 -12.21 2.53 27.86
N SER A 209 -12.04 2.61 29.18
CA SER A 209 -12.65 1.64 30.09
C SER A 209 -14.18 1.81 30.08
N ARG A 210 -14.92 0.72 29.89
CA ARG A 210 -16.39 0.74 29.91
C ARG A 210 -16.94 1.10 31.30
N GLU A 211 -16.25 0.66 32.36
CA GLU A 211 -16.64 0.90 33.75
C GLU A 211 -16.42 2.37 34.15
N ARG A 212 -15.22 2.90 33.86
CA ARG A 212 -14.83 4.25 34.31
C ARG A 212 -15.17 5.35 33.31
N ARG A 213 -15.56 4.99 32.08
CA ARG A 213 -15.75 5.89 30.91
C ARG A 213 -14.56 6.82 30.63
N ALA A 214 -13.40 6.53 31.23
CA ALA A 214 -12.17 7.28 31.10
C ALA A 214 -11.23 6.61 30.09
N GLY A 215 -10.44 7.43 29.40
CA GLY A 215 -9.35 6.95 28.56
C GLY A 215 -8.30 6.24 29.41
N THR A 216 -7.71 5.19 28.87
CA THR A 216 -6.63 4.46 29.53
C THR A 216 -5.30 5.04 29.08
N GLN A 217 -4.50 4.26 28.36
CA GLN A 217 -3.21 4.69 27.84
C GLN A 217 -3.33 4.97 26.34
N PRO A 218 -3.01 6.20 25.86
CA PRO A 218 -2.96 6.50 24.45
C PRO A 218 -1.97 5.58 23.72
N ILE A 219 -2.43 4.97 22.63
CA ILE A 219 -1.63 4.10 21.77
C ILE A 219 -1.32 4.86 20.48
N TYR A 220 -0.04 5.14 20.28
CA TYR A 220 0.45 5.88 19.12
C TYR A 220 0.69 4.93 17.94
N TYR A 221 0.26 5.34 16.76
CA TYR A 221 0.48 4.70 15.48
C TYR A 221 1.17 5.67 14.56
N GLU A 222 2.27 5.24 13.95
CA GLU A 222 2.73 5.81 12.70
C GLU A 222 1.88 5.23 11.58
N VAL A 223 1.40 6.08 10.66
CA VAL A 223 0.48 5.69 9.60
C VAL A 223 0.78 6.46 8.32
N VAL A 224 0.19 6.01 7.22
CA VAL A 224 -0.06 6.90 6.09
C VAL A 224 -1.41 7.57 6.34
N PRO A 225 -1.47 8.92 6.45
CA PRO A 225 -2.68 9.61 6.86
C PRO A 225 -3.78 9.51 5.79
N GLY A 226 -5.02 9.37 6.25
CA GLY A 226 -6.21 9.56 5.40
C GLY A 226 -6.50 11.04 5.18
N ARG A 227 -7.61 11.33 4.49
CA ARG A 227 -8.12 12.68 4.35
C ARG A 227 -8.59 13.19 5.72
N ARG A 228 -8.20 14.41 6.10
CA ARG A 228 -8.53 15.01 7.40
C ARG A 228 -9.00 16.46 7.23
N PRO A 229 -9.81 17.03 8.14
CA PRO A 229 -10.10 18.46 8.13
C PRO A 229 -8.83 19.29 8.31
N LYS A 230 -8.72 20.42 7.61
CA LYS A 230 -7.58 21.33 7.68
C LYS A 230 -7.85 22.39 8.76
N GLY A 231 -7.29 22.16 9.94
CA GLY A 231 -7.52 23.00 11.11
C GLY A 231 -8.97 22.88 11.61
N ASN A 232 -9.52 23.97 12.14
CA ASN A 232 -10.89 23.98 12.70
C ASN A 232 -11.99 24.15 11.64
N ASN A 233 -11.64 24.15 10.35
CA ASN A 233 -12.60 24.35 9.28
C ASN A 233 -13.04 23.00 8.70
N SER A 234 -14.29 22.61 8.96
CA SER A 234 -14.90 21.36 8.48
C SER A 234 -15.02 21.26 6.96
N ASP A 235 -14.95 22.39 6.25
CA ASP A 235 -15.17 22.45 4.80
C ASP A 235 -13.87 22.37 3.99
N LYS A 236 -12.71 22.53 4.67
CA LYS A 236 -11.39 22.37 4.05
C LYS A 236 -10.78 21.08 4.51
N TYR A 237 -10.33 20.26 3.56
CA TYR A 237 -9.69 18.98 3.84
C TYR A 237 -8.22 18.99 3.42
N GLU A 238 -7.36 18.46 4.27
CA GLU A 238 -6.05 17.99 3.89
C GLU A 238 -6.18 16.65 3.13
N LYS A 239 -5.51 16.56 1.98
CA LYS A 239 -5.50 15.35 1.16
C LYS A 239 -4.83 14.21 1.92
N GLY A 240 -5.39 13.00 1.81
CA GLY A 240 -4.73 11.79 2.32
C GLY A 240 -3.49 11.42 1.53
N GLY A 241 -2.78 10.40 2.02
CA GLY A 241 -1.68 9.78 1.29
C GLY A 241 -2.17 9.14 -0.01
N LYS A 242 -1.36 9.26 -1.05
CA LYS A 242 -1.64 8.73 -2.38
C LYS A 242 -0.85 7.46 -2.62
N GLY A 243 -1.46 6.55 -3.37
CA GLY A 243 -0.84 5.32 -3.82
C GLY A 243 -1.21 5.01 -5.26
N THR A 244 -0.42 4.12 -5.86
CA THR A 244 -0.73 3.51 -7.16
C THR A 244 -0.69 2.00 -7.00
N LEU A 245 -1.83 1.34 -7.16
CA LEU A 245 -1.86 -0.11 -7.36
C LEU A 245 -1.45 -0.40 -8.80
N SER A 246 -0.39 -1.17 -8.99
CA SER A 246 0.07 -1.62 -10.31
C SER A 246 -0.04 -3.13 -10.39
N LEU A 247 -0.66 -3.61 -11.46
CA LEU A 247 -0.84 -5.04 -11.72
C LEU A 247 -0.60 -5.35 -13.21
N LEU A 248 -0.06 -6.53 -13.47
CA LEU A 248 0.18 -7.06 -14.80
C LEU A 248 -0.55 -8.40 -14.92
N TYR A 249 -1.49 -8.46 -15.85
CA TYR A 249 -2.11 -9.68 -16.31
C TYR A 249 -1.28 -10.24 -17.47
N ALA A 250 -0.63 -11.38 -17.21
CA ALA A 250 0.32 -12.01 -18.10
C ALA A 250 0.05 -13.52 -18.20
N PRO A 251 -1.03 -13.93 -18.90
CA PRO A 251 -1.26 -15.35 -19.15
C PRO A 251 -0.16 -15.92 -20.05
N TRP A 252 0.25 -17.17 -19.79
CA TRP A 252 1.15 -17.92 -20.66
C TRP A 252 0.41 -19.02 -21.42
N PRO A 253 0.91 -19.40 -22.61
CA PRO A 253 0.34 -20.51 -23.38
C PRO A 253 0.30 -21.80 -22.56
N GLY A 254 -0.85 -22.48 -22.57
CA GLY A 254 -1.01 -23.77 -21.89
C GLY A 254 -1.29 -23.70 -20.38
N MET A 255 -1.45 -22.51 -19.80
CA MET A 255 -1.79 -22.36 -18.39
C MET A 255 -3.13 -23.05 -18.04
N LYS A 256 -3.15 -23.79 -16.94
CA LYS A 256 -4.36 -24.41 -16.37
C LYS A 256 -4.51 -24.02 -14.89
N PRO A 257 -5.73 -23.64 -14.44
CA PRO A 257 -6.94 -23.48 -15.24
C PRO A 257 -6.85 -22.27 -16.19
N ALA A 258 -7.36 -22.46 -17.41
CA ALA A 258 -7.52 -21.38 -18.38
C ALA A 258 -8.88 -20.72 -18.14
N ALA A 259 -8.93 -19.40 -18.22
CA ALA A 259 -10.15 -18.64 -18.11
C ALA A 259 -10.14 -17.54 -19.19
N ASN A 260 -11.31 -17.23 -19.72
CA ASN A 260 -11.45 -16.22 -20.76
C ASN A 260 -11.15 -14.84 -20.18
N PRO A 261 -10.18 -14.07 -20.73
CA PRO A 261 -9.89 -12.72 -20.28
C PRO A 261 -11.11 -11.80 -20.25
N GLN A 262 -12.07 -11.98 -21.16
CA GLN A 262 -13.30 -11.19 -21.19
C GLN A 262 -14.19 -11.40 -19.96
N ASP A 263 -14.11 -12.57 -19.32
CA ASP A 263 -14.88 -12.87 -18.09
C ASP A 263 -14.09 -12.52 -16.82
N VAL A 264 -12.77 -12.69 -16.86
CA VAL A 264 -11.90 -12.56 -15.68
C VAL A 264 -11.54 -11.10 -15.39
N ILE A 265 -11.21 -10.32 -16.41
CA ILE A 265 -10.75 -8.94 -16.23
C ILE A 265 -11.83 -8.06 -15.58
N PRO A 266 -13.12 -8.10 -15.97
CA PRO A 266 -14.15 -7.32 -15.30
C PRO A 266 -14.27 -7.64 -13.80
N LYS A 267 -14.22 -8.92 -13.44
CA LYS A 267 -14.26 -9.37 -12.04
C LYS A 267 -13.07 -8.86 -11.24
N LEU A 268 -11.87 -8.91 -11.85
CA LEU A 268 -10.65 -8.37 -11.25
C LEU A 268 -10.76 -6.85 -11.02
N LEU A 269 -11.22 -6.08 -12.02
CA LEU A 269 -11.39 -4.64 -11.89
C LEU A 269 -12.45 -4.28 -10.82
N GLU A 270 -13.56 -5.02 -10.77
CA GLU A 270 -14.55 -4.88 -9.70
C GLU A 270 -13.96 -5.21 -8.33
N ALA A 271 -13.12 -6.23 -8.23
CA ALA A 271 -12.47 -6.63 -6.98
C ALA A 271 -11.52 -5.53 -6.49
N VAL A 272 -10.76 -4.92 -7.40
CA VAL A 272 -9.90 -3.76 -7.09
C VAL A 272 -10.72 -2.58 -6.57
N GLU A 273 -11.83 -2.27 -7.24
CA GLU A 273 -12.70 -1.17 -6.84
C GLU A 273 -13.31 -1.39 -5.45
N LYS A 274 -13.88 -2.58 -5.21
CA LYS A 274 -14.44 -2.95 -3.89
C LYS A 274 -13.37 -2.97 -2.80
N LEU A 275 -12.18 -3.47 -3.10
CA LEU A 275 -11.06 -3.51 -2.14
C LEU A 275 -10.69 -2.10 -1.68
N LEU A 276 -10.51 -1.16 -2.61
CA LEU A 276 -10.11 0.21 -2.31
C LEU A 276 -11.23 1.01 -1.65
N THR A 277 -12.47 0.91 -2.14
CA THR A 277 -13.57 1.81 -1.73
C THR A 277 -14.35 1.31 -0.52
N THR A 278 -14.47 -0.01 -0.35
CA THR A 278 -15.39 -0.61 0.63
C THR A 278 -14.64 -1.36 1.72
N TYR A 279 -13.77 -2.31 1.36
CA TYR A 279 -13.12 -3.18 2.35
C TYR A 279 -11.92 -2.53 3.04
N GLY A 280 -11.18 -1.68 2.31
CA GLY A 280 -9.96 -1.05 2.77
C GLY A 280 -8.73 -1.96 2.71
N ILE A 281 -7.55 -1.34 2.67
CA ILE A 281 -6.24 -2.00 2.46
C ILE A 281 -5.32 -1.98 3.68
N SER A 282 -5.81 -1.56 4.85
CA SER A 282 -5.04 -1.46 6.09
C SER A 282 -5.04 -2.77 6.89
N ALA A 283 -4.07 -2.96 7.79
CA ALA A 283 -4.13 -4.03 8.78
C ALA A 283 -5.30 -3.84 9.76
N LYS A 284 -5.77 -2.60 9.93
CA LYS A 284 -6.82 -2.20 10.88
C LYS A 284 -8.21 -2.00 10.23
N ARG A 285 -8.58 -2.85 9.26
CA ARG A 285 -9.88 -2.76 8.54
C ARG A 285 -11.10 -2.75 9.45
N THR A 286 -11.08 -3.49 10.56
CA THR A 286 -12.23 -3.59 11.49
C THR A 286 -12.57 -2.28 12.19
N VAL A 287 -11.63 -1.35 12.29
CA VAL A 287 -11.86 0.01 12.81
C VAL A 287 -12.00 1.04 11.66
N GLY A 288 -12.27 0.57 10.45
CA GLY A 288 -12.55 1.41 9.28
C GLY A 288 -11.32 2.00 8.58
N TRP A 289 -10.12 1.50 8.86
CA TRP A 289 -8.88 2.02 8.27
C TRP A 289 -8.61 1.45 6.87
N GLY A 290 -8.01 2.28 6.02
CA GLY A 290 -7.47 1.91 4.71
C GLY A 290 -8.43 2.03 3.53
N THR A 291 -9.59 2.66 3.69
CA THR A 291 -10.47 3.01 2.57
C THR A 291 -9.86 4.15 1.75
N ALA A 292 -10.12 4.13 0.44
CA ALA A 292 -9.54 5.06 -0.51
C ALA A 292 -10.55 5.48 -1.59
N LYS A 293 -10.34 6.70 -2.10
CA LYS A 293 -10.99 7.18 -3.30
C LYS A 293 -10.10 6.90 -4.50
N ILE A 294 -10.63 6.21 -5.49
CA ILE A 294 -9.95 6.03 -6.78
C ILE A 294 -10.00 7.36 -7.52
N THR A 295 -8.83 7.82 -7.98
CA THR A 295 -8.69 9.08 -8.71
C THR A 295 -8.59 8.86 -10.20
N GLU A 296 -8.01 7.73 -10.62
CA GLU A 296 -7.72 7.45 -12.02
C GLU A 296 -7.45 5.96 -12.25
N TRP A 297 -7.98 5.44 -13.35
CA TRP A 297 -7.67 4.14 -13.90
C TRP A 297 -6.85 4.29 -15.17
N ARG A 298 -5.80 3.50 -15.31
CA ARG A 298 -4.99 3.39 -16.52
C ARG A 298 -4.83 1.94 -16.91
N ALA A 299 -4.96 1.66 -18.19
CA ALA A 299 -4.69 0.35 -18.76
C ALA A 299 -3.67 0.48 -19.89
N PHE A 300 -2.81 -0.51 -20.03
CA PHE A 300 -1.69 -0.52 -20.96
C PHE A 300 -1.71 -1.79 -21.80
N HIS A 301 -1.43 -1.64 -23.09
CA HIS A 301 -1.39 -2.71 -24.06
C HIS A 301 -0.32 -2.44 -25.13
N LYS A 302 0.21 -3.51 -25.74
CA LYS A 302 1.34 -3.43 -26.67
C LYS A 302 0.99 -2.70 -27.98
N THR A 303 -0.19 -2.91 -28.56
CA THR A 303 -0.48 -2.53 -29.95
C THR A 303 -1.51 -1.41 -30.11
N HIS A 304 -2.39 -1.19 -29.13
CA HIS A 304 -3.53 -0.27 -29.26
C HIS A 304 -3.29 1.16 -28.73
N GLY A 305 -2.09 1.73 -28.96
CA GLY A 305 -1.79 3.12 -28.54
C GLY A 305 -1.25 3.26 -27.11
N SER A 306 -0.47 2.28 -26.63
CA SER A 306 0.30 2.22 -25.37
C SER A 306 -0.48 2.34 -24.05
N SER A 307 -1.50 3.19 -23.93
CA SER A 307 -2.31 3.32 -22.72
C SER A 307 -3.65 4.03 -22.94
N THR A 308 -4.70 3.64 -22.20
CA THR A 308 -5.93 4.44 -22.01
C THR A 308 -6.06 4.86 -20.55
N GLN A 309 -6.71 6.00 -20.32
CA GLN A 309 -6.94 6.59 -19.01
C GLN A 309 -8.40 6.97 -18.84
N LYS A 310 -9.02 6.57 -17.72
CA LYS A 310 -10.41 6.90 -17.38
C LYS A 310 -10.58 7.20 -15.90
N GLN A 311 -11.66 7.88 -15.55
CA GLN A 311 -12.04 8.13 -14.15
C GLN A 311 -12.92 7.01 -13.58
N SER A 312 -13.66 6.31 -14.44
CA SER A 312 -14.56 5.21 -14.08
C SER A 312 -14.03 3.86 -14.56
N ARG A 313 -14.28 2.82 -13.77
CA ARG A 313 -13.99 1.43 -14.10
C ARG A 313 -14.75 0.96 -15.35
N ASN A 314 -16.03 1.35 -15.48
CA ASN A 314 -16.87 0.91 -16.59
C ASN A 314 -16.39 1.49 -17.92
N ASP A 315 -16.02 2.77 -17.93
CA ASP A 315 -15.49 3.43 -19.13
C ASP A 315 -14.14 2.83 -19.52
N LEU A 316 -13.31 2.45 -18.53
CA LEU A 316 -12.05 1.75 -18.80
C LEU A 316 -12.32 0.40 -19.47
N TRP A 317 -13.29 -0.36 -18.95
CA TRP A 317 -13.64 -1.67 -19.51
C TRP A 317 -14.14 -1.58 -20.95
N GLN A 318 -14.99 -0.59 -21.25
CA GLN A 318 -15.52 -0.38 -22.60
C GLN A 318 -14.42 -0.11 -23.65
N ASP A 319 -13.36 0.60 -23.27
CA ASP A 319 -12.22 0.84 -24.16
C ASP A 319 -11.40 -0.44 -24.40
N ILE A 320 -11.10 -1.18 -23.32
CA ILE A 320 -10.12 -2.28 -23.38
C ILE A 320 -10.72 -3.62 -23.78
N GLN A 321 -12.03 -3.80 -23.74
CA GLN A 321 -12.67 -5.04 -24.19
C GLN A 321 -12.26 -5.41 -25.62
N SER A 322 -12.06 -4.40 -26.48
CA SER A 322 -11.62 -4.56 -27.86
C SER A 322 -10.17 -5.04 -27.98
N TRP A 323 -9.34 -4.87 -26.95
CA TRP A 323 -7.94 -5.30 -26.92
C TRP A 323 -7.81 -6.80 -26.63
N LEU A 324 -8.90 -7.44 -26.21
CA LEU A 324 -8.98 -8.87 -25.89
C LEU A 324 -9.56 -9.70 -27.05
N SER A 325 -9.88 -9.05 -28.18
CA SER A 325 -10.47 -9.65 -29.38
C SER A 325 -9.46 -10.30 -30.31
#